data_AF-R0M7J0-F1
#
_entry.id   AF-R0M7J0-F1
#
_cell.length_a   1.000
_cell.length_b   1.000
_cell.length_c   1.000
_cell.angle_alpha   90.00
_cell.angle_beta   90.00
_cell.angle_gamma   90.00
#
_symmetry.space_group_name_H-M   'P 1'
#
loop_
_entity.id
_entity.type
_entity.pdbx_description
1 polymer ?
#
loop_
_entity_poly.entity_id
_entity_poly.type
_entity_poly.pdbx_seq_one_letter_code
_entity_poly.pdbx_strand_id
1 'polypeptide(L)'
;MSFVTQGKQEKLLCKPKEVGIRTIGVLISTIPCGIPGVVFLSGGHTQDKAIEYLDTLNRCRAHKTWSLSFSYGRCLSEEPMSIWKGKDENLNEAQEAFIKIAEKCYNASKGELNK
;
A
#
# COMPACT_ATOMS: atom_id res chain seq x y z
N MET A 1 1.32 5.07 -9.02
CA MET A 1 -0.08 4.88 -9.48
C MET A 1 -1.01 4.84 -8.26
N SER A 2 -2.30 5.19 -8.41
CA SER A 2 -3.29 5.10 -7.33
C SER A 2 -4.07 3.79 -7.40
N PHE A 3 -4.63 3.35 -6.28
CA PHE A 3 -5.60 2.24 -6.25
C PHE A 3 -6.91 2.66 -6.94
N VAL A 4 -7.62 1.69 -7.52
CA VAL A 4 -8.97 1.91 -8.04
C VAL A 4 -9.96 1.80 -6.88
N THR A 5 -10.33 2.95 -6.31
CA THR A 5 -11.27 3.06 -5.20
C THR A 5 -12.44 3.98 -5.52
N GLN A 6 -13.48 3.95 -4.69
CA GLN A 6 -14.52 4.97 -4.70
C GLN A 6 -13.95 6.38 -4.48
N GLY A 7 -14.69 7.39 -4.94
CA GLY A 7 -14.37 8.79 -4.69
C GLY A 7 -14.51 9.16 -3.21
N LYS A 8 -13.80 10.20 -2.77
CA LYS A 8 -13.78 10.64 -1.36
C LYS A 8 -15.15 11.04 -0.81
N GLN A 9 -16.06 11.51 -1.66
CA GLN A 9 -17.42 11.93 -1.28
C GLN A 9 -18.41 10.76 -1.21
N GLU A 10 -18.01 9.57 -1.67
CA GLU A 10 -18.88 8.40 -1.68
C GLU A 10 -18.95 7.78 -0.29
N LYS A 11 -20.16 7.42 0.15
CA LYS A 11 -20.39 6.84 1.49
C LYS A 11 -20.14 5.34 1.48
N LEU A 12 -20.35 4.68 0.35
CA LEU A 12 -20.13 3.25 0.20
C LEU A 12 -18.64 2.96 -0.01
N LEU A 13 -18.02 2.38 1.01
CA LEU A 13 -16.61 2.00 0.96
C LEU A 13 -16.43 0.66 0.21
N CYS A 14 -15.59 0.65 -0.82
CA CYS A 14 -15.22 -0.61 -1.48
C CYS A 14 -14.42 -1.50 -0.53
N LYS A 15 -14.73 -2.80 -0.56
CA LYS A 15 -13.97 -3.81 0.19
C LYS A 15 -12.56 -3.96 -0.41
N PRO A 16 -11.52 -4.25 0.38
CA PRO A 16 -10.14 -4.46 -0.11
C PRO A 16 -10.04 -5.44 -1.28
N LYS A 17 -10.77 -6.56 -1.22
CA LYS A 17 -10.84 -7.55 -2.29
C LYS A 17 -11.36 -6.98 -3.61
N GLU A 18 -12.36 -6.11 -3.54
CA GLU A 18 -12.94 -5.48 -4.72
C GLU A 18 -11.97 -4.46 -5.33
N VAL A 19 -11.31 -3.65 -4.49
CA VAL A 19 -10.24 -2.74 -4.91
C VAL A 19 -9.12 -3.51 -5.62
N GLY A 20 -8.72 -4.66 -5.06
CA GLY A 20 -7.73 -5.56 -5.64
C GLY A 20 -8.09 -6.02 -7.05
N ILE A 21 -9.28 -6.60 -7.20
CA ILE A 21 -9.77 -7.13 -8.48
C ILE A 21 -9.91 -6.01 -9.52
N ARG A 22 -10.56 -4.89 -9.16
CA ARG A 22 -10.78 -3.77 -10.09
C ARG A 22 -9.46 -3.15 -10.55
N THR A 23 -8.52 -2.95 -9.62
CA THR A 23 -7.21 -2.37 -9.95
C THR A 23 -6.42 -3.29 -10.88
N ILE A 24 -6.34 -4.60 -10.60
CA ILE A 24 -5.67 -5.55 -11.50
C ILE A 24 -6.32 -5.60 -12.87
N GLY A 25 -7.65 -5.57 -12.95
CA GLY A 25 -8.36 -5.52 -14.22
C GLY A 25 -7.94 -4.33 -15.08
N VAL A 26 -7.77 -3.15 -14.48
CA VAL A 26 -7.26 -1.96 -15.17
C VAL A 26 -5.79 -2.11 -15.55
N LEU A 27 -4.94 -2.65 -14.67
CA LEU A 27 -3.52 -2.82 -15.00
C LEU A 27 -3.32 -3.77 -16.18
N ILE A 28 -4.03 -4.91 -16.20
CA ILE A 28 -3.93 -5.90 -17.29
C ILE A 28 -4.36 -5.30 -18.63
N SER A 29 -5.35 -4.41 -18.64
CA SER A 29 -5.85 -3.81 -19.88
C SER A 29 -5.03 -2.63 -20.38
N THR A 30 -4.15 -2.05 -19.56
CA THR A 30 -3.47 -0.77 -19.87
C THR A 30 -1.96 -0.81 -19.82
N ILE A 31 -1.36 -1.66 -18.98
CA ILE A 31 0.09 -1.74 -18.83
C ILE A 31 0.64 -2.75 -19.85
N PRO A 32 1.69 -2.42 -20.61
CA PRO A 32 2.33 -3.35 -21.54
C PRO A 32 3.32 -4.28 -20.82
N CYS A 33 3.53 -5.49 -21.35
CA CYS A 33 4.41 -6.52 -20.77
C CYS A 33 5.87 -6.07 -20.56
N GLY A 34 6.35 -5.07 -21.29
CA GLY A 34 7.74 -4.58 -21.22
C GLY A 34 8.08 -3.73 -19.99
N ILE A 35 7.10 -3.35 -19.16
CA ILE A 35 7.36 -2.59 -17.93
C ILE A 35 7.76 -3.56 -16.81
N PRO A 36 8.80 -3.32 -15.99
CA PRO A 36 9.24 -4.29 -14.99
C PRO A 36 8.34 -4.31 -13.73
N GLY A 37 7.70 -3.19 -13.39
CA GLY A 37 6.90 -3.11 -12.18
C GLY A 37 6.06 -1.84 -12.05
N VAL A 38 5.08 -1.89 -11.15
CA VAL A 38 4.20 -0.77 -10.82
C VAL A 38 4.27 -0.52 -9.32
N VAL A 39 4.50 0.74 -8.95
CA VAL A 39 4.50 1.18 -7.55
C VAL A 39 3.24 2.00 -7.23
N PHE A 40 2.60 1.67 -6.11
CA PHE A 40 1.40 2.33 -5.64
C PHE A 40 1.71 3.45 -4.66
N LEU A 41 0.96 4.55 -4.78
CA LEU A 41 0.96 5.65 -3.82
C LEU A 41 -0.08 5.35 -2.74
N SER A 42 0.21 5.70 -1.49
CA SER A 42 -0.74 5.52 -0.38
C SER A 42 -1.97 6.43 -0.50
N GLY A 43 -1.85 7.54 -1.24
CA GLY A 43 -2.93 8.48 -1.47
C GLY A 43 -3.45 9.12 -0.19
N GLY A 44 -4.76 9.32 -0.12
CA GLY A 44 -5.48 9.82 1.06
C GLY A 44 -6.02 8.72 1.96
N HIS A 45 -5.57 7.47 1.78
CA HIS A 45 -6.01 6.35 2.61
C HIS A 45 -5.27 6.34 3.95
N THR A 46 -5.88 5.71 4.95
CA THR A 46 -5.21 5.40 6.20
C THR A 46 -4.08 4.40 5.95
N GLN A 47 -3.05 4.43 6.80
CA GLN A 47 -1.90 3.53 6.75
C GLN A 47 -2.32 2.06 6.55
N ASP A 48 -3.20 1.54 7.43
CA ASP A 48 -3.62 0.14 7.38
C ASP A 48 -4.35 -0.22 6.07
N LYS A 49 -5.20 0.68 5.54
CA LYS A 49 -5.92 0.41 4.29
C LYS A 49 -5.00 0.36 3.09
N ALA A 50 -4.00 1.25 3.02
CA ALA A 50 -3.04 1.24 1.93
C ALA A 50 -2.21 -0.06 1.92
N ILE A 51 -1.81 -0.54 3.11
CA ILE A 51 -1.09 -1.80 3.28
C ILE A 51 -1.99 -2.99 2.90
N GLU A 52 -3.24 -3.02 3.37
CA GLU A 52 -4.21 -4.07 3.07
C GLU A 52 -4.57 -4.15 1.57
N TYR A 53 -4.71 -3.01 0.89
CA TYR A 53 -4.96 -2.97 -0.55
C TYR A 53 -3.79 -3.56 -1.34
N LEU A 54 -2.55 -3.18 -1.00
CA LEU A 54 -1.35 -3.71 -1.66
C LEU A 54 -1.22 -5.22 -1.47
N ASP A 55 -1.44 -5.69 -0.25
CA ASP A 55 -1.42 -7.11 0.07
C ASP A 55 -2.48 -7.88 -0.73
N THR A 56 -3.71 -7.36 -0.76
CA THR A 56 -4.81 -7.99 -1.50
C THR A 56 -4.51 -8.08 -3.00
N LEU A 57 -3.91 -7.04 -3.58
CA LEU A 57 -3.46 -7.06 -4.98
C LEU A 57 -2.41 -8.12 -5.24
N ASN A 58 -1.44 -8.28 -4.34
CA ASN A 58 -0.39 -9.26 -4.53
C ASN A 58 -0.91 -10.69 -4.36
N ARG A 59 -1.91 -10.91 -3.51
CA ARG A 59 -2.63 -12.21 -3.38
C ARG A 59 -3.55 -12.55 -4.55
N CYS A 60 -4.01 -11.57 -5.32
CA CYS A 60 -4.85 -11.84 -6.49
C CYS A 60 -4.09 -12.67 -7.53
N ARG A 61 -4.63 -13.86 -7.82
CA ARG A 61 -4.16 -14.74 -8.90
C ARG A 61 -4.56 -14.14 -10.24
N ALA A 62 -3.60 -13.58 -10.96
CA ALA A 62 -3.78 -13.07 -12.31
C ALA A 62 -2.47 -13.24 -13.10
N HIS A 63 -2.57 -13.40 -14.42
CA HIS A 63 -1.41 -13.39 -15.30
C HIS A 63 -0.88 -11.96 -15.43
N LYS A 64 0.00 -11.58 -14.50
CA LYS A 64 0.72 -10.30 -14.50
C LYS A 64 2.20 -10.57 -14.78
N THR A 65 2.78 -9.84 -15.72
CA THR A 65 4.21 -9.92 -16.06
C THR A 65 5.05 -8.92 -15.26
N TRP A 66 4.42 -8.16 -14.36
CA TRP A 66 5.01 -7.05 -13.62
C TRP A 66 4.97 -7.31 -12.12
N SER A 67 5.96 -6.79 -11.41
CA SER A 67 5.94 -6.74 -9.94
C SER A 67 5.07 -5.59 -9.45
N LEU A 68 4.34 -5.79 -8.35
CA LEU A 68 3.55 -4.74 -7.70
C LEU A 68 4.15 -4.41 -6.34
N SER A 69 4.50 -3.14 -6.13
CA SER A 69 5.10 -2.68 -4.88
C SER A 69 4.54 -1.32 -4.46
N PHE A 70 5.14 -0.69 -3.45
CA PHE A 70 4.72 0.59 -2.90
C PHE A 70 5.75 1.69 -3.12
N SER A 71 5.27 2.92 -3.21
CA SER A 71 6.03 4.17 -3.14
C SER A 71 5.25 5.09 -2.19
N TYR A 72 5.47 4.88 -0.89
CA TYR A 72 4.68 5.49 0.17
C TYR A 72 5.46 6.62 0.84
N GLY A 73 4.83 7.79 0.95
CA GLY A 73 5.32 8.88 1.81
C GLY A 73 4.63 8.80 3.16
N ARG A 74 3.42 9.38 3.24
CA ARG A 74 2.67 9.53 4.49
C ARG A 74 2.40 8.20 5.21
N CYS A 75 2.13 7.12 4.47
CA CYS A 75 1.90 5.80 5.06
C CYS A 75 3.13 5.23 5.77
N LEU A 76 4.36 5.63 5.42
CA LEU A 76 5.56 5.20 6.17
C LEU A 76 5.88 6.15 7.34
N SER A 77 5.49 7.42 7.25
CA SER A 77 5.93 8.45 8.18
C SER A 77 4.88 8.87 9.21
N GLU A 78 3.59 8.58 9.01
CA GLU A 78 2.49 9.03 9.88
C GLU A 78 2.67 8.59 11.33
N GLU A 79 2.81 7.29 11.57
CA GLU A 79 3.01 6.74 12.92
C GLU A 79 4.36 7.16 13.54
N PRO A 80 5.52 7.03 12.85
CA PRO A 80 6.81 7.48 13.38
C PRO A 80 6.84 8.97 13.75
N MET A 81 6.25 9.84 12.92
CA MET A 81 6.18 11.27 13.22
C MET A 81 5.29 11.56 14.43
N SER A 82 4.21 10.79 14.60
CA SER A 82 3.31 10.92 15.75
C SER A 82 3.97 10.52 17.08
N ILE A 83 4.94 9.59 17.04
CA ILE A 83 5.77 9.18 18.18
C ILE A 83 6.86 10.21 18.43
N TRP A 84 7.61 10.58 17.39
CA TRP A 84 8.74 11.50 17.50
C TRP A 84 8.34 12.86 18.07
N LYS A 85 7.26 13.47 17.55
CA LYS A 85 6.76 14.81 17.97
C LYS A 85 7.83 15.91 17.98
N GLY A 86 8.93 15.75 17.24
CA GLY A 86 10.05 16.68 17.23
C GLY A 86 10.94 16.62 18.48
N LYS A 87 10.86 15.56 19.28
CA LYS A 87 11.62 15.40 20.52
C LYS A 87 12.70 14.33 20.37
N ASP A 88 13.94 14.69 20.65
CA ASP A 88 15.08 13.77 20.52
C ASP A 88 15.00 12.57 21.48
N GLU A 89 14.31 12.73 22.62
CA GLU A 89 14.05 11.64 23.57
C GLU A 89 13.26 10.47 22.94
N ASN A 90 12.48 10.73 21.89
CA ASN A 90 11.64 9.74 21.21
C ASN A 90 12.26 9.18 19.92
N LEU A 91 13.51 9.53 19.60
CA LEU A 91 14.12 9.22 18.31
C LEU A 91 14.20 7.71 18.05
N ASN A 92 14.63 6.94 19.06
CA ASN A 92 14.74 5.49 18.94
C ASN A 92 13.36 4.82 18.75
N GLU A 93 12.36 5.24 19.53
CA GLU A 93 11.00 4.69 19.44
C GLU A 93 10.36 4.99 18.07
N ALA A 94 10.57 6.20 17.54
CA ALA A 94 10.09 6.58 16.22
C ALA A 94 10.78 5.78 15.10
N GLN A 95 12.09 5.54 15.20
CA GLN A 95 12.82 4.71 14.24
C GLN A 95 12.33 3.26 14.26
N GLU A 96 12.10 2.69 15.44
CA GLU A 96 11.52 1.34 15.57
C GLU A 96 10.13 1.25 14.93
N ALA A 97 9.28 2.26 15.14
CA ALA A 97 7.98 2.32 14.49
C ALA A 97 8.10 2.38 12.96
N PHE A 98 9.05 3.17 12.43
CA PHE A 98 9.29 3.26 10.99
C PHE A 98 9.68 1.90 10.40
N ILE A 99 10.60 1.18 11.07
CA ILE A 99 11.03 -0.15 10.63
C ILE A 99 9.85 -1.13 10.64
N LYS A 100 9.04 -1.14 11.70
CA LYS A 100 7.84 -2.00 11.79
C LYS A 100 6.86 -1.74 10.65
N ILE A 101 6.65 -0.47 10.27
CA ILE A 101 5.77 -0.12 9.16
C ILE A 101 6.39 -0.45 7.80
N ALA A 102 7.69 -0.24 7.63
CA ALA A 102 8.40 -0.66 6.43
C ALA A 102 8.33 -2.18 6.21
N GLU A 103 8.48 -2.98 7.28
CA GLU A 103 8.32 -4.44 7.26
C GLU A 103 6.90 -4.85 6.88
N LYS A 104 5.87 -4.22 7.46
CA LYS A 104 4.46 -4.47 7.08
C LYS A 104 4.22 -4.17 5.59
N CYS A 105 4.72 -3.05 5.08
CA CYS A 105 4.61 -2.70 3.67
C CYS A 105 5.35 -3.70 2.77
N TYR A 106 6.54 -4.15 3.19
CA TYR A 106 7.31 -5.17 2.49
C TYR A 106 6.58 -6.51 2.44
N ASN A 107 6.02 -6.99 3.55
CA ASN A 107 5.24 -8.22 3.58
C ASN A 107 3.96 -8.10 2.74
N ALA A 108 3.29 -6.95 2.76
CA ALA A 108 2.17 -6.66 1.87
C ALA A 108 2.57 -6.68 0.38
N SER A 109 3.77 -6.20 0.02
CA SER A 109 4.26 -6.28 -1.37
C SER A 109 4.46 -7.73 -1.87
N LYS A 110 4.59 -8.69 -0.95
CA LYS A 110 4.61 -10.13 -1.27
C LYS A 110 3.24 -10.80 -1.17
N GLY A 111 2.23 -10.10 -0.66
CA GLY A 111 0.92 -10.67 -0.34
C GLY A 111 0.92 -11.54 0.93
N GLU A 112 1.83 -11.28 1.87
CA GLU A 112 2.09 -12.09 3.06
C GLU A 112 1.79 -11.33 4.37
N LEU A 113 0.90 -10.33 4.35
CA LEU A 113 0.64 -9.48 5.51
C LEU A 113 0.16 -10.25 6.77
N ASN A 114 -0.50 -11.40 6.59
CA ASN A 114 -1.08 -12.21 7.68
C ASN A 114 -0.49 -13.65 7.74
N LYS A 115 0.75 -13.86 7.29
CA LYS A 115 1.43 -15.16 7.44
C LYS A 115 2.20 -15.23 8.76
#